data_AF-A0A9E2EAT2-F1
#
_entry.id   AF-A0A9E2EAT2-F1
#
_cell.length_a   1.000
_cell.length_b   1.000
_cell.length_c   1.000
_cell.angle_alpha   90.00
_cell.angle_beta   90.00
_cell.angle_gamma   90.00
#
_symmetry.space_group_name_H-M   'P 1'
#
loop_
_entity.id
_entity.type
_entity.pdbx_description
1 polymer ?
#
loop_
_entity_poly.entity_id
_entity_poly.type
_entity_poly.pdbx_seq_one_letter_code
_entity_poly.pdbx_strand_id
1 'polypeptide(L)'
;MTPSTSNIEAVARDICARQLARHGASGAALAADVDRYWHCVAAKMEAGWVNDDGNLMPAPDHDEGLKAYRDWCERHAESRPN
;
A
#
# COMPACT_ATOMS: atom_id res chain seq x y z
N MET A 1 12.88 -5.88 19.27
CA MET A 1 12.48 -5.84 17.85
C MET A 1 11.55 -4.67 17.68
N THR A 2 12.04 -3.56 17.13
CA THR A 2 11.19 -2.40 16.80
C THR A 2 10.31 -2.77 15.60
N PRO A 3 9.05 -2.36 15.58
CA PRO A 3 8.07 -2.83 14.60
C PRO A 3 8.41 -2.26 13.23
N SER A 4 8.78 -3.14 12.29
CA SER A 4 9.06 -2.77 10.89
C SER A 4 7.83 -2.19 10.16
N THR A 5 6.64 -2.25 10.76
CA THR A 5 5.40 -1.67 10.24
C THR A 5 5.44 -0.14 10.17
N SER A 6 6.08 0.57 11.11
CA SER A 6 6.10 2.05 11.08
C SER A 6 6.87 2.63 9.89
N ASN A 7 7.83 1.91 9.31
CA ASN A 7 8.54 2.37 8.12
C ASN A 7 7.74 2.09 6.84
N ILE A 8 7.16 0.89 6.73
CA ILE A 8 6.32 0.51 5.58
C ILE A 8 5.08 1.39 5.48
N GLU A 9 4.44 1.71 6.60
CA GLU A 9 3.25 2.55 6.63
C GLU A 9 3.52 3.97 6.07
N ALA A 10 4.60 4.60 6.50
CA ALA A 10 4.99 5.94 6.03
C ALA A 10 5.30 5.94 4.53
N VAL A 11 6.08 4.96 4.07
CA VAL A 11 6.45 4.83 2.66
C VAL A 11 5.24 4.48 1.79
N ALA A 12 4.38 3.56 2.24
CA ALA A 12 3.16 3.17 1.53
C ALA A 12 2.17 4.34 1.39
N ARG A 13 2.00 5.17 2.44
CA ARG A 13 1.17 6.37 2.35
C ARG A 13 1.71 7.39 1.37
N ASP A 14 3.02 7.62 1.37
CA ASP A 14 3.66 8.56 0.45
C ASP A 14 3.57 8.09 -1.01
N ILE A 15 3.78 6.80 -1.28
CA ILE A 15 3.58 6.20 -2.60
C ILE A 15 2.10 6.28 -3.02
N CYS A 16 1.17 5.96 -2.11
CA CYS A 16 -0.26 6.03 -2.34
C CYS A 16 -0.69 7.45 -2.72
N ALA A 17 -0.21 8.46 -1.99
CA ALA A 17 -0.48 9.87 -2.27
C ALA A 17 0.04 10.28 -3.65
N ARG A 18 1.27 9.88 -4.00
CA ARG A 18 1.87 10.14 -5.32
C ARG A 18 1.06 9.50 -6.46
N GLN A 19 0.59 8.26 -6.28
CA GLN A 19 -0.22 7.55 -7.27
C GLN A 19 -1.60 8.18 -7.44
N LEU A 20 -2.31 8.45 -6.33
CA LEU A 20 -3.64 9.05 -6.37
C LEU A 20 -3.63 10.50 -6.90
N ALA A 21 -2.62 11.30 -6.53
CA ALA A 21 -2.45 12.65 -7.06
C ALA A 21 -2.23 12.67 -8.58
N ARG A 22 -1.49 11.68 -9.13
CA ARG A 22 -1.33 11.50 -10.59
C ARG A 22 -2.66 11.22 -11.30
N HIS A 23 -3.63 10.63 -10.61
CA HIS A 23 -4.97 10.37 -11.12
C HIS A 23 -5.98 11.51 -10.85
N GLY A 24 -5.52 12.65 -10.33
CA GLY A 24 -6.33 13.85 -10.15
C GLY A 24 -6.95 14.03 -8.76
N ALA A 25 -6.66 13.15 -7.79
CA ALA A 25 -7.08 13.36 -6.41
C ALA A 25 -6.30 14.53 -5.77
N SER A 26 -6.98 15.38 -5.00
CA SER A 26 -6.36 16.54 -4.34
C SER A 26 -7.04 16.89 -3.01
N GLY A 27 -6.35 17.66 -2.17
CA GLY A 27 -6.87 18.18 -0.91
C GLY A 27 -7.38 17.10 0.05
N ALA A 28 -8.53 17.34 0.69
CA ALA A 28 -9.11 16.43 1.67
C ALA A 28 -9.52 15.06 1.09
N ALA A 29 -9.88 15.01 -0.20
CA ALA A 29 -10.21 13.76 -0.88
C ALA A 29 -8.98 12.86 -1.02
N LEU A 30 -7.83 13.45 -1.38
CA LEU A 30 -6.56 12.72 -1.44
C LEU A 30 -6.19 12.12 -0.08
N ALA A 31 -6.35 12.88 1.02
CA ALA A 31 -6.05 12.38 2.36
C ALA A 31 -6.95 11.20 2.75
N ALA A 32 -8.25 11.27 2.45
CA ALA A 32 -9.20 10.20 2.70
C ALA A 32 -8.92 8.95 1.85
N ASP A 33 -8.58 9.14 0.57
CA ASP A 33 -8.22 8.03 -0.32
C ASP A 33 -6.89 7.38 0.09
N VAL A 34 -5.90 8.17 0.53
CA VAL A 34 -4.65 7.63 1.07
C VAL A 34 -4.92 6.78 2.30
N ASP A 35 -5.72 7.27 3.25
CA ASP A 35 -6.07 6.51 4.46
C ASP A 35 -6.82 5.22 4.13
N ARG A 36 -7.67 5.24 3.10
CA ARG A 36 -8.38 4.05 2.62
C ARG A 36 -7.47 3.03 1.91
N TYR A 37 -6.50 3.47 1.11
CA TYR A 37 -5.81 2.62 0.15
C TYR A 37 -4.33 2.32 0.46
N TRP A 38 -3.71 2.97 1.45
CA TRP A 38 -2.28 2.76 1.74
C TRP A 38 -1.94 1.31 2.07
N HIS A 39 -2.85 0.57 2.71
CA HIS A 39 -2.68 -0.85 3.03
C HIS A 39 -2.46 -1.71 1.78
N CYS A 40 -3.14 -1.39 0.68
CA CYS A 40 -2.94 -2.09 -0.59
C CYS A 40 -1.53 -1.85 -1.15
N VAL A 41 -0.99 -0.65 -0.97
CA VAL A 41 0.39 -0.32 -1.36
C VAL A 41 1.38 -1.06 -0.46
N ALA A 42 1.16 -1.08 0.85
CA ALA A 42 1.98 -1.82 1.81
C ALA A 42 2.06 -3.32 1.46
N ALA A 43 0.92 -3.95 1.14
CA ALA A 43 0.89 -5.35 0.72
C ALA A 43 1.69 -5.60 -0.57
N LYS A 44 1.60 -4.67 -1.54
CA LYS A 44 2.40 -4.76 -2.79
C LYS A 44 3.89 -4.58 -2.54
N MET A 45 4.28 -3.73 -1.60
CA MET A 45 5.68 -3.55 -1.21
C MET A 45 6.24 -4.81 -0.55
N GLU A 46 5.50 -5.42 0.39
CA GLU A 46 5.91 -6.68 1.01
C GLU A 46 5.98 -7.84 -0.01
N ALA A 47 5.13 -7.82 -1.03
CA ALA A 47 5.17 -8.78 -2.13
C ALA A 47 6.30 -8.51 -3.15
N GLY A 48 7.04 -7.40 -3.00
CA GLY A 48 8.12 -7.01 -3.91
C GLY A 48 7.67 -6.44 -5.26
N TRP A 49 6.39 -6.05 -5.39
CA TRP A 49 5.83 -5.53 -6.64
C TRP A 49 5.89 -4.02 -6.75
N VAL A 50 6.10 -3.35 -5.64
CA VAL A 50 6.32 -1.91 -5.58
C VAL A 50 7.64 -1.70 -4.87
N ASN A 51 8.57 -1.04 -5.55
CA ASN A 51 9.83 -0.65 -4.93
C ASN A 51 9.64 0.60 -4.04
N ASP A 52 10.67 0.99 -3.30
CA ASP A 52 10.62 2.14 -2.38
C ASP A 52 10.34 3.48 -3.09
N ASP A 53 10.58 3.56 -4.41
CA ASP A 53 10.25 4.72 -5.22
C ASP A 53 8.76 4.80 -5.61
N GLY A 54 7.97 3.76 -5.31
CA GLY A 54 6.58 3.66 -5.72
C GLY A 54 6.37 3.20 -7.15
N ASN A 55 7.43 2.73 -7.80
CA ASN A 55 7.36 2.16 -9.14
C ASN A 55 6.89 0.72 -9.06
N LEU A 56 5.96 0.38 -9.95
CA LEU A 56 5.55 -1.00 -10.16
C LEU A 56 6.73 -1.75 -10.79
N MET A 57 7.29 -2.69 -10.04
CA MET A 57 8.06 -3.80 -10.61
C MET A 57 7.10 -4.61 -11.52
N PRO A 58 7.60 -5.35 -12.53
CA PRO A 58 6.74 -6.16 -13.40
C PRO A 58 5.75 -6.96 -12.55
N ALA A 59 4.49 -6.54 -12.65
CA ALA A 59 3.43 -7.05 -11.80
C ALA A 59 3.21 -8.52 -12.15
N PRO A 60 3.18 -9.43 -11.18
CA PRO A 60 2.65 -10.74 -11.44
C PRO A 60 1.14 -10.66 -11.68
N ASP A 61 0.57 -11.78 -12.11
CA ASP A 61 -0.86 -11.91 -12.39
C ASP A 61 -1.73 -11.33 -11.26
N HIS A 62 -2.88 -10.77 -11.62
CA HIS A 62 -3.84 -10.16 -10.69
C HIS A 62 -4.25 -11.11 -9.56
N ASP A 63 -4.23 -12.42 -9.82
CA ASP A 63 -4.51 -13.46 -8.81
C ASP A 63 -3.40 -13.59 -7.77
N GLU A 64 -2.13 -13.47 -8.17
CA GLU A 64 -1.01 -13.37 -7.23
C GLU A 64 -1.16 -12.08 -6.41
N GLY A 65 -1.53 -11.00 -7.10
CA GLY A 65 -2.11 -9.75 -6.60
C GLY A 65 -2.91 -9.89 -5.31
N LEU A 66 -4.00 -10.62 -5.48
CA LEU A 66 -5.02 -10.82 -4.47
C LEU A 66 -4.56 -11.76 -3.35
N LYS A 67 -3.73 -12.77 -3.67
CA LYS A 67 -3.19 -13.70 -2.68
C LYS A 67 -2.27 -13.01 -1.68
N ALA A 68 -1.36 -12.16 -2.15
CA ALA A 68 -0.45 -11.43 -1.28
C ALA A 68 -1.20 -10.46 -0.34
N TYR A 69 -2.24 -9.79 -0.84
CA TYR A 69 -3.08 -8.92 -0.02
C TYR A 69 -3.82 -9.71 1.08
N ARG A 70 -4.36 -10.89 0.76
CA ARG A 70 -5.04 -11.74 1.75
C ARG A 70 -4.08 -12.20 2.85
N ASP A 71 -2.88 -12.68 2.47
CA ASP A 71 -1.84 -13.08 3.42
C ASP A 71 -1.41 -11.91 4.32
N TRP A 72 -1.26 -10.71 3.73
CA TRP A 72 -0.97 -9.50 4.48
C TRP A 72 -2.06 -9.16 5.52
N CYS A 73 -3.33 -9.25 5.14
CA CYS A 73 -4.46 -9.02 6.05
C CYS A 73 -4.54 -10.04 7.18
N GLU A 74 -4.13 -11.29 6.96
CA GLU A 74 -4.05 -12.31 8.01
C GLU A 74 -2.93 -12.01 9.02
N ARG A 75 -1.80 -11.48 8.53
CA ARG A 75 -0.65 -11.10 9.36
C ARG A 75 -0.81 -9.77 10.11
N HIS A 76 -1.65 -8.87 9.59
CA HIS A 76 -1.82 -7.50 10.09
C HIS A 76 -3.29 -7.17 10.35
N ALA A 77 -3.96 -7.99 11.17
CA ALA A 77 -5.37 -7.84 11.49
C ALA A 77 -5.70 -6.51 12.19
N GLU A 78 -4.73 -5.92 12.90
CA GLU A 78 -4.80 -4.61 13.55
C GLU A 78 -4.73 -3.43 12.58
N SER A 79 -4.21 -3.66 11.38
CA SER A 79 -4.08 -2.65 10.33
C SER A 79 -5.20 -2.77 9.29
N ARG A 80 -6.26 -3.53 9.58
CA ARG A 80 -7.40 -3.64 8.67
C ARG A 80 -8.22 -2.35 8.71
N PRO A 81 -8.58 -1.77 7.55
CA PRO A 81 -9.55 -0.68 7.55
C PRO A 81 -10.88 -1.18 8.12
N ASN A 82 -11.48 -0.35 8.97
CA ASN A 82 -12.75 -0.62 9.66
C ASN A 82 -13.95 -0.56 8.69
#